data_AF-A0A934BHC0-F1
#
_entry.id   AF-A0A934BHC0-F1
#
_cell.length_a   1.000
_cell.length_b   1.000
_cell.length_c   1.000
_cell.angle_alpha   90.00
_cell.angle_beta   90.00
_cell.angle_gamma   90.00
#
_symmetry.space_group_name_H-M   'P 1'
#
loop_
_entity.id
_entity.type
_entity.pdbx_description
1 polymer ?
#
loop_
_entity_poly.entity_id
_entity_poly.type
_entity_poly.pdbx_seq_one_letter_code
_entity_poly.pdbx_strand_id
1 'polypeptide(L)'
;MSQSFPPQPGFHPPPPVAREELNSHLELAREEIQTLQRKKEELERAKGELEEMRRRHDEFARGRVEILEALNRGLVVLEHEQVESQRMLDLIARTRQTFKEQLTHVEKLTDAHWNSENLKSELSKALATIETARMEFNRACLRIDVLQTKSPDDLPETPLEKFSGPANPLERIGFGQAMKLGFAFSLPLLVILLFLVLTLIIKW
;
A
#
# COMPACT_ATOMS: atom_id res chain seq x y z
N MET A 1 -26.84 68.96 75.47
CA MET A 1 -25.62 68.13 75.52
C MET A 1 -24.99 68.16 74.15
N SER A 2 -23.94 68.96 73.97
CA SER A 2 -23.18 69.03 72.72
C SER A 2 -21.78 68.52 73.03
N GLN A 3 -21.44 67.31 72.57
CA GLN A 3 -20.11 66.72 72.75
C GLN A 3 -19.15 67.32 71.71
N SER A 4 -18.04 67.88 72.18
CA SER A 4 -16.91 68.32 71.38
C SER A 4 -15.98 67.15 71.05
N PHE A 5 -15.74 66.91 69.76
CA PHE A 5 -14.79 65.91 69.26
C PHE A 5 -13.38 66.52 69.15
N PRO A 6 -12.30 65.79 69.52
CA PRO A 6 -10.93 66.32 69.44
C PRO A 6 -10.44 66.44 67.98
N PRO A 7 -9.54 67.38 67.67
CA PRO A 7 -8.97 67.54 66.34
C PRO A 7 -8.09 66.35 65.97
N GLN A 8 -8.32 65.75 64.80
CA GLN A 8 -7.43 64.72 64.24
C GLN A 8 -6.06 65.34 63.92
N PRO A 9 -4.96 64.61 64.14
CA PRO A 9 -3.62 65.09 63.77
C PRO A 9 -3.56 65.30 62.25
N GLY A 10 -3.14 66.51 61.86
CA GLY A 10 -3.11 66.96 60.48
C GLY A 10 -2.29 66.04 59.59
N PHE A 11 -2.92 65.51 58.54
CA PHE A 11 -2.23 64.95 57.39
C PHE A 11 -1.57 66.11 56.65
N HIS A 12 -0.35 66.48 57.05
CA HIS A 12 0.43 67.44 56.29
C HIS A 12 0.73 66.82 54.93
N PRO A 13 0.28 67.42 53.81
CA PRO A 13 0.71 66.96 52.50
C PRO A 13 2.25 67.04 52.46
N PRO A 14 2.94 65.99 52.00
CA PRO A 14 4.40 66.03 51.91
C PRO A 14 4.82 67.27 51.11
N PRO A 15 5.93 67.92 51.49
CA PRO A 15 6.42 69.11 50.79
C PRO A 15 6.55 68.82 49.29
N PRO A 16 6.27 69.79 48.41
CA PRO A 16 6.09 69.57 46.96
C PRO A 16 7.25 68.82 46.28
N VAL A 17 8.48 68.96 46.79
CA VAL A 17 9.68 68.25 46.31
C VAL A 17 9.57 66.73 46.49
N ALA A 18 9.01 66.26 47.61
CA ALA A 18 8.85 64.83 47.90
C ALA A 18 7.73 64.16 47.09
N ARG A 19 6.77 64.93 46.57
CA ARG A 19 5.73 64.41 45.64
C ARG A 19 6.26 64.25 44.22
N GLU A 20 7.10 65.18 43.79
CA GLU A 20 7.72 65.15 42.46
C GLU A 20 8.67 63.95 42.31
N GLU A 21 9.50 63.69 43.32
CA GLU A 21 10.39 62.51 43.36
C GLU A 21 9.62 61.19 43.42
N LEU A 22 8.49 61.15 44.12
CA LEU A 22 7.64 59.96 44.15
C LEU A 22 6.98 59.71 42.79
N ASN A 23 6.52 60.77 42.13
CA ASN A 23 5.95 60.69 40.79
C ASN A 23 7.00 60.22 39.77
N SER A 24 8.23 60.75 39.84
CA SER A 24 9.31 60.34 38.93
C SER A 24 9.72 58.88 39.14
N HIS A 25 9.78 58.39 40.39
CA HIS A 25 10.00 56.97 40.68
C HIS A 25 8.87 56.09 40.17
N LEU A 26 7.62 56.55 40.25
CA LEU A 26 6.44 55.82 39.79
C LEU A 26 6.36 55.80 38.25
N GLU A 27 6.79 56.87 37.58
CA GLU A 27 6.97 56.94 36.13
C GLU A 27 8.09 56.00 35.68
N LEU A 28 9.27 56.04 36.32
CA LEU A 28 10.37 55.12 36.04
C LEU A 28 9.96 53.65 36.22
N ALA A 29 9.25 53.33 37.31
CA ALA A 29 8.75 51.98 37.55
C ALA A 29 7.72 51.54 36.50
N ARG A 30 6.86 52.45 36.03
CA ARG A 30 5.90 52.17 34.94
C ARG A 30 6.62 51.93 33.62
N GLU A 31 7.61 52.74 33.28
CA GLU A 31 8.44 52.54 32.10
C GLU A 31 9.16 51.20 32.17
N GLU A 32 9.76 50.85 33.32
CA GLU A 32 10.43 49.58 33.53
C GLU A 32 9.47 48.39 33.33
N ILE A 33 8.25 48.46 33.90
CA ILE A 33 7.20 47.44 33.67
C ILE A 33 6.87 47.31 32.18
N GLN A 34 6.73 48.41 31.45
CA GLN A 34 6.47 48.36 30.01
C GLN A 34 7.62 47.72 29.24
N THR A 35 8.88 48.04 29.59
CA THR A 35 10.03 47.39 28.96
C THR A 35 10.08 45.89 29.24
N LEU A 36 9.75 45.47 30.47
CA LEU A 36 9.68 44.07 30.85
C LEU A 36 8.55 43.33 30.13
N GLN A 37 7.39 43.97 29.95
CA GLN A 37 6.29 43.40 29.18
C GLN A 37 6.66 43.19 27.72
N ARG A 38 7.31 44.16 27.07
CA ARG A 38 7.81 44.01 25.69
C ARG A 38 8.81 42.87 25.57
N LYS A 39 9.80 42.80 26.48
CA LYS A 39 10.78 41.70 26.53
C LYS A 39 10.12 40.34 26.75
N LYS A 40 9.10 40.28 27.60
CA LYS A 40 8.31 39.05 27.82
C LYS A 40 7.60 38.61 26.54
N GLU A 41 6.95 39.54 25.84
CA GLU A 41 6.22 39.25 24.61
C GLU A 41 7.16 38.77 23.49
N GLU A 42 8.34 39.38 23.35
CA GLU A 42 9.40 38.93 22.44
C GLU A 42 9.88 37.52 22.80
N LEU A 43 10.07 37.24 24.10
CA LEU A 43 10.48 35.93 24.58
C LEU A 43 9.41 34.86 24.32
N GLU A 44 8.13 35.18 24.54
CA GLU A 44 7.01 34.28 24.24
C GLU A 44 6.91 33.98 22.75
N ARG A 45 7.13 34.97 21.87
CA ARG A 45 7.23 34.74 20.41
C ARG A 45 8.39 33.82 20.06
N ALA A 46 9.59 34.12 20.53
CA ALA A 46 10.77 33.30 20.26
C ALA A 46 10.61 31.86 20.78
N LYS A 47 9.94 31.68 21.93
CA LYS A 47 9.59 30.37 22.47
C LYS A 47 8.62 29.63 21.55
N GLY A 48 7.58 30.31 21.07
CA GLY A 48 6.60 29.74 20.14
C GLY A 48 7.25 29.25 18.84
N GLU A 49 8.13 30.07 18.25
CA GLU A 49 8.88 29.70 17.04
C GLU A 49 9.78 28.46 17.26
N LEU A 50 10.46 28.40 18.41
CA LEU A 50 11.32 27.27 18.76
C LEU A 50 10.51 25.98 18.99
N GLU A 51 9.35 26.09 19.65
CA GLU A 51 8.44 24.96 19.86
C GLU A 51 7.88 24.45 18.55
N GLU A 52 7.50 25.34 17.62
CA GLU A 52 7.03 24.95 16.29
C GLU A 52 8.14 24.27 15.49
N MET A 53 9.36 24.81 15.50
CA MET A 53 10.51 24.22 14.83
C MET A 53 10.83 22.83 15.39
N ARG A 54 10.78 22.67 16.72
CA ARG A 54 10.96 21.37 17.38
C ARG A 54 9.88 20.39 16.96
N ARG A 55 8.62 20.82 16.94
CA ARG A 55 7.50 19.99 16.49
C ARG A 55 7.70 19.52 15.04
N ARG A 56 8.08 20.41 14.13
CA ARG A 56 8.37 20.06 12.72
C ARG A 56 9.52 19.07 12.61
N HIS A 57 10.58 19.25 13.40
CA HIS A 57 11.70 18.32 13.43
C HIS A 57 11.28 16.92 13.93
N ASP A 58 10.44 16.85 14.97
CA ASP A 58 9.94 15.58 15.51
C ASP A 58 8.97 14.88 14.54
N GLU A 59 8.14 15.65 13.81
CA GLU A 59 7.30 15.13 12.72
C GLU A 59 8.17 14.60 11.56
N PHE A 60 9.19 15.35 11.14
CA PHE A 60 10.14 14.91 10.11
C PHE A 60 10.89 13.64 10.52
N ALA A 61 11.44 13.60 11.74
CA ALA A 61 12.20 12.44 12.23
C ALA A 61 11.33 11.18 12.26
N ARG A 62 10.09 11.29 12.76
CA ARG A 62 9.12 10.18 12.78
C ARG A 62 8.76 9.74 11.36
N GLY A 63 8.35 10.67 10.51
CA GLY A 63 7.97 10.37 9.13
C GLY A 63 9.12 9.73 8.32
N ARG A 64 10.37 10.16 8.57
CA ARG A 64 11.55 9.58 7.95
C ARG A 64 11.77 8.13 8.37
N VAL A 65 11.64 7.80 9.66
CA VAL A 65 11.78 6.41 10.13
C VAL A 65 10.67 5.54 9.55
N GLU A 66 9.43 6.03 9.60
CA GLU A 66 8.26 5.31 9.08
C GLU A 66 8.38 4.99 7.59
N ILE A 67 8.76 5.98 6.76
CA ILE A 67 8.91 5.75 5.32
C ILE A 67 10.10 4.85 5.00
N LEU A 68 11.20 4.94 5.75
CA LEU A 68 12.35 4.04 5.57
C LEU A 68 11.96 2.58 5.87
N GLU A 69 11.23 2.35 6.95
CA GLU A 69 10.74 1.01 7.30
C GLU A 69 9.72 0.48 6.29
N ALA A 70 8.83 1.33 5.79
CA ALA A 70 7.86 0.97 4.75
C ALA A 70 8.57 0.61 3.43
N LEU A 71 9.50 1.45 2.98
CA LEU A 71 10.28 1.22 1.76
C LEU A 71 11.13 -0.04 1.87
N ASN A 72 11.79 -0.27 2.99
CA ASN A 72 12.63 -1.46 3.19
C ASN A 72 11.80 -2.74 3.16
N ARG A 73 10.62 -2.75 3.81
CA ARG A 73 9.69 -3.89 3.73
C ARG A 73 9.16 -4.11 2.32
N GLY A 74 8.77 -3.03 1.63
CA GLY A 74 8.29 -3.11 0.25
C GLY A 74 9.36 -3.65 -0.71
N LEU A 75 10.62 -3.25 -0.54
CA LEU A 75 11.72 -3.75 -1.34
C LEU A 75 11.91 -5.26 -1.20
N VAL A 76 11.87 -5.78 0.03
CA VAL A 76 11.99 -7.23 0.27
C VAL A 76 10.87 -8.02 -0.41
N VAL A 77 9.63 -7.52 -0.38
CA VAL A 77 8.50 -8.16 -1.06
C VAL A 77 8.70 -8.16 -2.57
N LEU A 78 9.11 -7.01 -3.14
CA LEU A 78 9.37 -6.90 -4.58
C LEU A 78 10.53 -7.79 -5.03
N GLU A 79 11.61 -7.89 -4.24
CA GLU A 79 12.73 -8.77 -4.53
C GLU A 79 12.30 -10.24 -4.55
N HIS A 80 11.46 -10.64 -3.60
CA HIS A 80 10.88 -11.98 -3.58
C HIS A 80 10.01 -12.25 -4.81
N GLU A 81 9.11 -11.33 -5.15
CA GLU A 81 8.23 -11.43 -6.33
C GLU A 81 9.04 -11.46 -7.64
N GLN A 82 10.11 -10.68 -7.72
CA GLN A 82 11.02 -10.69 -8.86
C GLN A 82 11.69 -12.06 -9.03
N VAL A 83 12.17 -12.66 -7.95
CA VAL A 83 12.78 -13.99 -7.97
C VAL A 83 11.76 -15.06 -8.37
N GLU A 84 10.56 -15.04 -7.80
CA GLU A 84 9.48 -15.99 -8.16
C GLU A 84 9.07 -15.84 -9.63
N SER A 85 8.92 -14.61 -10.11
CA SER A 85 8.59 -14.32 -11.51
C SER A 85 9.69 -14.84 -12.45
N GLN A 86 10.97 -14.66 -12.08
CA GLN A 86 12.07 -15.18 -12.88
C GLN A 86 12.08 -16.72 -12.92
N ARG A 87 11.81 -17.39 -11.78
CA ARG A 87 11.67 -18.85 -11.72
C ARG A 87 10.55 -19.35 -12.63
N MET A 88 9.42 -18.64 -12.65
CA MET A 88 8.30 -18.95 -13.54
C MET A 88 8.70 -18.80 -15.01
N LEU A 89 9.39 -17.71 -15.38
CA LEU A 89 9.89 -17.50 -16.74
C LEU A 89 10.82 -18.64 -17.18
N ASP A 90 11.75 -19.04 -16.32
CA ASP A 90 12.69 -20.13 -16.61
C ASP A 90 11.96 -21.46 -16.80
N LEU A 91 10.95 -21.76 -15.99
CA LEU A 91 10.15 -22.96 -16.17
C LEU A 91 9.38 -22.93 -17.48
N ILE A 92 8.69 -21.82 -17.78
CA ILE A 92 7.93 -21.66 -19.03
C ILE A 92 8.86 -21.85 -20.23
N ALA A 93 10.06 -21.26 -20.18
CA ALA A 93 11.07 -21.40 -21.22
C ALA A 93 11.50 -22.87 -21.42
N ARG A 94 11.77 -23.60 -20.34
CA ARG A 94 12.11 -25.04 -20.37
C ARG A 94 10.96 -25.88 -20.93
N THR A 95 9.73 -25.66 -20.45
CA THR A 95 8.54 -26.37 -20.93
C THR A 95 8.31 -26.13 -22.41
N ARG A 96 8.44 -24.88 -22.87
CA ARG A 96 8.33 -24.52 -24.29
C ARG A 96 9.37 -25.26 -25.13
N GLN A 97 10.60 -25.40 -24.63
CA GLN A 97 11.65 -26.14 -25.32
C GLN A 97 11.31 -27.63 -25.43
N THR A 98 10.86 -28.25 -24.34
CA THR A 98 10.38 -29.64 -24.34
C THR A 98 9.24 -29.84 -25.35
N PHE A 99 8.27 -28.92 -25.42
CA PHE A 99 7.17 -29.01 -26.38
C PHE A 99 7.67 -28.95 -27.82
N LYS A 100 8.64 -28.09 -28.14
CA LYS A 100 9.25 -28.04 -29.48
C LYS A 100 9.93 -29.36 -29.84
N GLU A 101 10.65 -29.96 -28.90
CA GLU A 101 11.31 -31.25 -29.09
C GLU A 101 10.29 -32.36 -29.35
N GLN A 102 9.26 -32.47 -28.51
CA GLN A 102 8.20 -33.47 -28.69
C GLN A 102 7.43 -33.26 -30.00
N LEU A 103 7.14 -32.01 -30.38
CA LEU A 103 6.52 -31.69 -31.66
C LEU A 103 7.40 -32.19 -32.81
N THR A 104 8.71 -31.90 -32.77
CA THR A 104 9.66 -32.36 -33.79
C THR A 104 9.71 -33.89 -33.87
N HIS A 105 9.61 -34.59 -32.73
CA HIS A 105 9.59 -36.06 -32.72
C HIS A 105 8.32 -36.62 -33.38
N VAL A 106 7.16 -36.02 -33.11
CA VAL A 106 5.88 -36.44 -33.70
C VAL A 106 5.80 -36.07 -35.18
N GLU A 107 6.26 -34.89 -35.59
CA GLU A 107 6.28 -34.46 -37.00
C GLU A 107 7.19 -35.34 -37.88
N LYS A 108 8.26 -35.90 -37.32
CA LYS A 108 9.16 -36.82 -38.01
C LYS A 108 8.56 -38.21 -38.21
N LEU A 109 7.44 -38.54 -37.57
CA LEU A 109 6.74 -39.80 -37.83
C LEU A 109 6.14 -39.73 -39.24
N THR A 110 6.65 -40.57 -40.13
CA THR A 110 6.17 -40.65 -41.52
C THR A 110 6.16 -42.11 -41.97
N ASP A 111 5.06 -42.53 -42.58
CA ASP A 111 4.81 -43.93 -42.95
C ASP A 111 5.45 -44.32 -44.30
N ALA A 112 6.19 -43.41 -44.94
CA ALA A 112 6.69 -43.55 -46.31
C ALA A 112 7.65 -44.74 -46.54
N HIS A 113 8.23 -45.32 -45.49
CA HIS A 113 9.20 -46.43 -45.58
C HIS A 113 8.70 -47.73 -44.93
N TRP A 114 7.42 -47.80 -44.56
CA TRP A 114 6.86 -48.99 -43.92
C TRP A 114 6.57 -50.07 -44.97
N ASN A 115 7.05 -51.29 -44.71
CA ASN A 115 6.81 -52.48 -45.53
C ASN A 115 6.21 -53.60 -44.67
N SER A 116 5.70 -54.67 -45.29
CA SER A 116 5.02 -55.75 -44.55
C SER A 116 5.90 -56.47 -43.51
N GLU A 117 7.22 -56.44 -43.68
CA GLU A 117 8.19 -57.08 -42.79
C GLU A 117 8.48 -56.22 -41.53
N ASN A 118 8.51 -54.89 -41.66
CA ASN A 118 8.84 -53.96 -40.58
C ASN A 118 7.63 -53.22 -39.97
N LEU A 119 6.45 -53.30 -40.59
CA LEU A 119 5.24 -52.55 -40.23
C LEU A 119 4.89 -52.65 -38.74
N LYS A 120 4.89 -53.86 -38.18
CA LYS A 120 4.52 -54.08 -36.78
C LYS A 120 5.52 -53.42 -35.81
N SER A 121 6.81 -53.46 -36.13
CA SER A 121 7.87 -52.83 -35.35
C SER A 121 7.76 -51.31 -35.42
N GLU A 122 7.68 -50.75 -36.64
CA GLU A 122 7.63 -49.29 -36.84
C GLU A 122 6.35 -48.67 -36.28
N LEU A 123 5.19 -49.32 -36.44
CA LEU A 123 3.94 -48.88 -35.82
C LEU A 123 4.04 -48.86 -34.28
N SER A 124 4.68 -49.87 -33.68
CA SER A 124 4.88 -49.92 -32.23
C SER A 124 5.78 -48.77 -31.75
N LYS A 125 6.84 -48.45 -32.51
CA LYS A 125 7.74 -47.32 -32.20
C LYS A 125 7.04 -45.97 -32.36
N ALA A 126 6.24 -45.79 -33.42
CA ALA A 126 5.48 -44.58 -33.65
C ALA A 126 4.45 -44.35 -32.52
N LEU A 127 3.70 -45.39 -32.13
CA LEU A 127 2.77 -45.33 -30.99
C LEU A 127 3.50 -45.02 -29.67
N ALA A 128 4.67 -45.62 -29.43
CA ALA A 128 5.47 -45.32 -28.24
C ALA A 128 5.96 -43.85 -28.21
N THR A 129 6.33 -43.29 -29.37
CA THR A 129 6.74 -41.89 -29.50
C THR A 129 5.57 -40.94 -29.20
N ILE A 130 4.38 -41.25 -29.73
CA ILE A 130 3.16 -40.48 -29.47
C ILE A 130 2.79 -40.52 -27.97
N GLU A 131 2.86 -41.69 -27.35
CA GLU A 131 2.53 -41.82 -25.92
C GLU A 131 3.53 -41.08 -25.04
N THR A 132 4.82 -41.10 -25.39
CA THR A 132 5.86 -40.31 -24.71
C THR A 132 5.56 -38.81 -24.80
N ALA A 133 5.20 -38.32 -25.98
CA ALA A 133 4.83 -36.92 -26.18
C ALA A 133 3.60 -36.52 -25.35
N ARG A 134 2.58 -37.39 -25.28
CA ARG A 134 1.37 -37.18 -24.46
C ARG A 134 1.71 -37.12 -22.96
N MET A 135 2.58 -38.02 -22.49
CA MET A 135 3.01 -38.05 -21.09
C MET A 135 3.74 -36.76 -20.70
N GLU A 136 4.68 -36.31 -21.52
CA GLU A 136 5.43 -35.07 -21.26
C GLU A 136 4.54 -33.82 -21.35
N PHE A 137 3.55 -33.80 -22.24
CA PHE A 137 2.55 -32.74 -22.30
C PHE A 137 1.74 -32.65 -20.99
N ASN A 138 1.15 -33.76 -20.55
CA ASN A 138 0.37 -33.80 -19.32
C ASN A 138 1.22 -33.43 -18.10
N ARG A 139 2.45 -33.93 -18.03
CA ARG A 139 3.39 -33.61 -16.95
C ARG A 139 3.73 -32.12 -16.91
N ALA A 140 3.92 -31.50 -18.07
CA ALA A 140 4.18 -30.07 -18.17
C ALA A 140 2.98 -29.21 -17.74
N CYS A 141 1.75 -29.60 -18.13
CA CYS A 141 0.53 -28.93 -17.68
C CYS A 141 0.40 -28.95 -16.15
N LEU A 142 0.62 -30.10 -15.52
CA LEU A 142 0.58 -30.23 -14.06
C LEU A 142 1.64 -29.37 -13.36
N ARG A 143 2.87 -29.30 -13.90
CA ARG A 143 3.95 -28.47 -13.34
C ARG A 143 3.60 -26.98 -13.36
N ILE A 144 2.97 -26.50 -14.43
CA ILE A 144 2.56 -25.09 -14.55
C ILE A 144 1.41 -24.78 -13.59
N ASP A 145 0.42 -25.68 -13.50
CA ASP A 145 -0.76 -25.51 -12.64
C ASP A 145 -0.43 -25.45 -11.15
N VAL A 146 0.47 -26.33 -10.68
CA VAL A 146 0.98 -26.32 -9.30
C VAL A 146 1.65 -24.99 -8.92
N LEU A 147 2.29 -24.31 -9.87
CA LEU A 147 2.94 -23.02 -9.61
C LEU A 147 1.98 -21.83 -9.71
N GLN A 148 0.94 -21.92 -10.54
CA GLN A 148 -0.12 -20.91 -10.59
C GLN A 148 -1.01 -20.93 -9.35
N THR A 149 -1.16 -22.09 -8.72
CA THR A 149 -1.94 -22.26 -7.48
C THR A 149 -1.19 -21.72 -6.24
N LYS A 150 0.12 -21.46 -6.34
CA LYS A 150 0.96 -21.08 -5.19
C LYS A 150 0.93 -19.59 -4.79
N SER A 151 -0.01 -18.77 -5.28
CA SER A 151 -0.13 -17.34 -4.90
C SER A 151 -1.60 -16.94 -4.78
N PRO A 152 -2.09 -16.31 -3.69
CA PRO A 152 -1.51 -15.16 -2.97
C PRO A 152 -1.49 -15.22 -1.42
N ASP A 153 -1.92 -16.33 -0.80
CA ASP A 153 -2.09 -16.42 0.67
C ASP A 153 -0.79 -16.58 1.48
N ASP A 154 0.35 -16.83 0.80
CA ASP A 154 1.68 -16.94 1.44
C ASP A 154 2.45 -15.61 1.45
N LEU A 155 1.89 -14.52 0.92
CA LEU A 155 2.50 -13.20 1.01
C LEU A 155 2.18 -12.57 2.38
N PRO A 156 3.18 -12.10 3.15
CA PRO A 156 2.91 -11.31 4.34
C PRO A 156 2.06 -10.09 3.93
N GLU A 157 0.93 -9.89 4.62
CA GLU A 157 -0.03 -8.80 4.37
C GLU A 157 0.68 -7.51 3.95
N THR A 158 0.35 -7.01 2.76
CA THR A 158 1.04 -5.85 2.17
C THR A 158 0.81 -4.59 3.03
N PRO A 159 1.86 -3.88 3.48
CA PRO A 159 1.72 -2.67 4.29
C PRO A 159 1.00 -1.50 3.61
N LEU A 160 0.78 -1.56 2.29
CA LEU A 160 -0.03 -0.58 1.54
C LEU A 160 -1.46 -0.49 2.07
N GLU A 161 -2.00 -1.55 2.69
CA GLU A 161 -3.32 -1.53 3.31
C GLU A 161 -3.39 -0.74 4.62
N LYS A 162 -2.26 -0.49 5.31
CA LYS A 162 -2.23 0.29 6.56
C LYS A 162 -2.15 1.80 6.34
N PHE A 163 -1.72 2.24 5.16
CA PHE A 163 -1.65 3.66 4.79
C PHE A 163 -2.91 4.20 4.12
N SER A 164 -3.79 3.31 3.64
CA SER A 164 -5.10 3.70 3.14
C SER A 164 -6.04 3.88 4.34
N GLY A 165 -6.45 5.13 4.62
CA GLY A 165 -7.60 5.44 5.49
C GLY A 165 -8.85 4.65 5.07
N PRO A 166 -9.96 4.66 5.83
CA PRO A 166 -11.04 3.66 5.75
C PRO A 166 -11.53 3.45 4.31
N ALA A 167 -10.89 2.52 3.62
CA ALA A 167 -11.10 2.28 2.21
C ALA A 167 -12.30 1.35 2.11
N ASN A 168 -13.26 1.76 1.29
CA ASN A 168 -14.43 0.95 0.99
C ASN A 168 -13.96 -0.46 0.60
N PRO A 169 -14.63 -1.53 1.07
CA PRO A 169 -14.24 -2.92 0.79
C PRO A 169 -14.22 -3.29 -0.71
N LEU A 170 -14.67 -2.37 -1.58
CA LEU A 170 -14.58 -2.45 -3.04
C LEU A 170 -13.18 -2.11 -3.60
N GLU A 171 -12.37 -1.30 -2.93
CA GLU A 171 -11.00 -0.96 -3.39
C GLU A 171 -9.98 -2.10 -3.14
N ARG A 172 -10.32 -3.04 -2.26
CA ARG A 172 -9.49 -4.22 -1.95
C ARG A 172 -9.60 -5.33 -3.00
N ILE A 173 -10.55 -5.23 -3.93
CA ILE A 173 -10.74 -6.24 -4.97
C ILE A 173 -9.88 -5.83 -6.17
N GLY A 174 -8.69 -6.43 -6.29
CA GLY A 174 -7.80 -6.22 -7.43
C GLY A 174 -8.56 -6.38 -8.75
N PHE A 175 -8.23 -5.55 -9.75
CA PHE A 175 -8.99 -5.43 -11.01
C PHE A 175 -9.27 -6.78 -11.70
N GLY A 176 -8.35 -7.75 -11.60
CA GLY A 176 -8.56 -9.12 -12.12
C GLY A 176 -9.56 -9.96 -11.31
N GLN A 177 -9.65 -9.75 -10.00
CA GLN A 177 -10.61 -10.40 -9.11
C GLN A 177 -12.00 -9.74 -9.22
N ALA A 178 -12.05 -8.42 -9.46
CA ALA A 178 -13.29 -7.69 -9.76
C ALA A 178 -13.87 -8.12 -11.12
N MET A 179 -13.02 -8.37 -12.12
CA MET A 179 -13.45 -8.97 -13.39
C MET A 179 -14.01 -10.39 -13.22
N LYS A 180 -13.36 -11.26 -12.41
CA LYS A 180 -13.88 -12.61 -12.12
C LYS A 180 -15.20 -12.58 -11.36
N LEU A 181 -15.37 -11.65 -10.41
CA LEU A 181 -16.61 -11.49 -9.65
C LEU A 181 -17.75 -10.94 -10.53
N GLY A 182 -17.45 -10.02 -11.44
CA GLY A 182 -18.40 -9.55 -12.46
C GLY A 182 -18.82 -10.64 -13.46
N PHE A 183 -17.90 -11.54 -13.82
CA PHE A 183 -18.21 -12.68 -14.69
C PHE A 183 -19.08 -13.71 -13.96
N ALA A 184 -18.80 -14.00 -12.68
CA ALA A 184 -19.61 -14.91 -11.87
C ALA A 184 -21.05 -14.41 -11.69
N PHE A 185 -21.29 -13.10 -11.61
CA PHE A 185 -22.62 -12.52 -11.44
C PHE A 185 -23.40 -12.34 -12.76
N SER A 186 -22.70 -12.15 -13.90
CA SER A 186 -23.34 -12.00 -15.22
C SER A 186 -23.67 -13.33 -15.91
N LEU A 187 -23.00 -14.43 -15.54
CA LEU A 187 -23.25 -15.78 -16.06
C LEU A 187 -24.69 -16.28 -15.83
N PRO A 188 -25.29 -16.22 -14.62
CA PRO A 188 -26.67 -16.66 -14.43
C PRO A 188 -27.68 -15.80 -15.22
N LEU A 189 -27.41 -14.50 -15.38
CA LEU A 189 -28.27 -13.60 -16.16
C LEU A 189 -28.24 -13.96 -17.66
N LEU A 190 -27.07 -14.31 -18.19
CA LEU A 190 -26.88 -14.71 -19.58
C LEU A 190 -27.54 -16.06 -19.87
N VAL A 191 -27.48 -17.02 -18.95
CA VAL A 191 -28.18 -18.31 -19.06
C VAL A 191 -29.70 -18.12 -19.09
N ILE A 192 -30.25 -17.26 -18.22
CA ILE A 192 -31.68 -16.95 -18.21
C ILE A 192 -32.10 -16.26 -19.52
N LEU A 193 -31.32 -15.28 -19.99
CA LEU A 193 -31.58 -14.58 -21.24
C LEU A 193 -31.60 -15.55 -22.43
N LEU A 194 -30.62 -16.47 -22.50
CA LEU A 194 -30.50 -17.45 -23.57
C LEU A 194 -31.67 -18.45 -23.55
N PHE A 195 -32.11 -18.86 -22.36
CA PHE A 195 -33.30 -19.70 -22.19
C PHE A 195 -34.58 -19.00 -22.68
N LEU A 196 -34.74 -17.72 -22.33
CA LEU A 196 -35.87 -16.90 -22.78
C LEU A 196 -35.91 -16.76 -24.30
N VAL A 197 -34.76 -16.46 -24.92
CA VAL A 197 -34.62 -16.39 -26.38
C VAL A 197 -34.97 -17.74 -27.03
N LEU A 198 -34.49 -18.85 -26.47
CA LEU A 198 -34.78 -20.19 -26.98
C LEU A 198 -36.29 -20.50 -26.92
N THR A 199 -36.97 -20.17 -25.82
CA THR A 199 -38.43 -20.36 -25.71
C THR A 199 -39.21 -19.50 -26.69
N LEU A 200 -38.70 -18.30 -27.01
CA LEU A 200 -39.36 -17.38 -27.93
C LEU A 200 -39.20 -17.84 -29.39
N ILE A 201 -38.06 -18.44 -29.74
CA ILE A 201 -37.81 -19.06 -31.06
C ILE A 201 -38.65 -20.34 -31.26
N ILE A 202 -38.88 -21.13 -30.21
CA ILE A 202 -39.69 -22.37 -30.29
C ILE A 202 -41.19 -22.07 -30.35
N LYS A 203 -41.60 -20.90 -29.85
CA LYS A 203 -43.02 -20.47 -29.78
C LYS A 203 -43.44 -19.58 -30.97
N TRP A 204 -42.50 -19.24 -31.85
CA TRP A 204 -42.71 -18.61 -33.16
C TRP A 204 -42.65 -19.66 -34.26
#